data_AF-A0A7W6ZMZ6-F1
#
_entry.id   AF-A0A7W6ZMZ6-F1
#
_cell.length_a   1.000
_cell.length_b   1.000
_cell.length_c   1.000
_cell.angle_alpha   90.00
_cell.angle_beta   90.00
_cell.angle_gamma   90.00
#
_symmetry.space_group_name_H-M   'P 1'
#
loop_
_entity.id
_entity.type
_entity.pdbx_description
1 polymer ?
#
loop_
_entity_poly.entity_id
_entity_poly.type
_entity_poly.pdbx_seq_one_letter_code
_entity_poly.pdbx_strand_id
1 'polypeptide(L)'
;MKSIDLMYQTMLAELGQRSLDAAWTADFPPEGRFTPANIKGRKYWYFDIPDGHGGTKRRYVGSADDPVIAQRVADHKRDKTIYALAGAW
;
A
#
# COMPACT_ATOMS: atom_id res chain seq x y z
N MET A 1 -29.83 -10.42 -18.98
CA MET A 1 -28.71 -9.57 -18.53
C MET A 1 -28.27 -8.74 -19.73
N LYS A 2 -28.24 -7.40 -19.67
CA LYS A 2 -27.78 -6.60 -20.81
C LYS A 2 -26.27 -6.78 -20.95
N SER A 3 -25.80 -7.19 -22.12
CA SER A 3 -24.39 -7.33 -22.42
C SER A 3 -23.74 -5.94 -22.49
N ILE A 4 -22.83 -5.68 -21.57
CA ILE A 4 -21.97 -4.48 -21.62
C ILE A 4 -20.85 -4.79 -22.61
N ASP A 5 -20.61 -3.89 -23.57
CA ASP A 5 -19.54 -4.06 -24.56
C ASP A 5 -18.16 -4.19 -23.89
N LEU A 6 -17.27 -4.97 -24.52
CA LEU A 6 -15.95 -5.29 -23.98
C LEU A 6 -15.15 -4.02 -23.68
N MET A 7 -15.25 -2.98 -24.52
CA MET A 7 -14.56 -1.72 -24.29
C MET A 7 -14.94 -1.10 -22.94
N TYR A 8 -16.23 -1.07 -22.61
CA TYR A 8 -16.70 -0.54 -21.33
C TYR A 8 -16.27 -1.41 -20.15
N GLN A 9 -16.24 -2.74 -20.31
CA GLN A 9 -15.75 -3.64 -19.26
C GLN A 9 -14.27 -3.38 -18.96
N THR A 10 -13.45 -3.25 -20.01
CA THR A 10 -12.02 -2.93 -19.88
C THR A 10 -11.81 -1.56 -19.23
N MET A 11 -12.49 -0.52 -19.72
CA MET A 11 -12.38 0.83 -19.14
C MET A 11 -12.77 0.86 -17.66
N LEU A 12 -13.83 0.13 -17.28
CA LEU A 12 -14.25 0.05 -15.89
C LEU A 12 -13.24 -0.70 -15.02
N ALA A 13 -12.68 -1.80 -15.52
CA ALA A 13 -11.66 -2.56 -14.82
C ALA A 13 -10.39 -1.72 -14.58
N GLU A 14 -9.91 -1.02 -15.60
CA GLU A 14 -8.75 -0.14 -15.50
C GLU A 14 -8.98 1.02 -14.52
N LEU A 15 -10.15 1.65 -14.58
CA LEU A 15 -10.52 2.70 -13.63
C LEU A 15 -10.54 2.15 -12.19
N GLY A 16 -11.16 0.98 -12.00
CA GLY A 16 -11.20 0.31 -10.71
C GLY A 16 -9.81 0.04 -10.15
N GLN A 17 -8.90 -0.50 -10.97
CA GLN A 17 -7.51 -0.72 -10.56
C GLN A 17 -6.82 0.59 -10.17
N ARG A 18 -6.90 1.64 -11.00
CA ARG A 18 -6.29 2.95 -10.71
C ARG A 18 -6.85 3.58 -9.43
N SER A 19 -8.16 3.45 -9.19
CA SER A 19 -8.78 3.95 -7.96
C SER A 19 -8.31 3.20 -6.72
N LEU A 20 -8.15 1.88 -6.79
CA LEU A 20 -7.61 1.07 -5.69
C LEU A 20 -6.14 1.39 -5.40
N ASP A 21 -5.36 1.67 -6.44
CA ASP A 21 -3.96 2.05 -6.28
C ASP A 21 -3.83 3.46 -5.71
N ALA A 22 -4.64 4.42 -6.19
CA ALA A 22 -4.68 5.77 -5.63
C ALA A 22 -5.12 5.79 -4.15
N ALA A 23 -6.13 4.99 -3.80
CA ALA A 23 -6.58 4.85 -2.41
C ALA A 23 -5.45 4.30 -1.51
N TRP A 24 -4.70 3.31 -2.00
CA TRP A 24 -3.57 2.76 -1.27
C TRP A 24 -2.46 3.78 -1.05
N THR A 25 -2.07 4.56 -2.06
CA THR A 25 -1.07 5.61 -1.90
C THR A 25 -1.52 6.68 -0.91
N ALA A 26 -2.81 7.03 -0.91
CA ALA A 26 -3.37 7.98 0.06
C ALA A 26 -3.36 7.43 1.50
N ASP A 27 -3.61 6.13 1.68
CA ASP A 27 -3.59 5.47 2.99
C ASP A 27 -2.18 5.18 3.52
N PHE A 28 -1.22 4.98 2.62
CA PHE A 28 0.16 4.59 2.92
C PHE A 28 1.17 5.51 2.21
N PRO A 29 1.25 6.77 2.63
CA PRO A 29 2.05 7.77 1.95
C PRO A 29 3.57 7.55 2.17
N PRO A 30 4.44 8.05 1.27
CA PRO A 30 5.87 7.69 1.23
C PRO A 30 6.67 8.03 2.49
N GLU A 31 6.24 9.03 3.27
CA GLU A 31 6.85 9.42 4.54
C GLU A 31 6.73 8.34 5.62
N GLY A 32 5.74 7.44 5.50
CA GLY A 32 5.55 6.33 6.42
C GLY A 32 6.43 5.13 6.13
N ARG A 33 6.25 4.06 6.92
CA ARG A 33 6.93 2.77 6.70
C ARG A 33 6.09 1.60 7.16
N PHE A 34 6.21 0.48 6.45
CA PHE A 34 5.68 -0.81 6.89
C PHE A 34 6.63 -1.50 7.87
N THR A 35 6.15 -1.75 9.09
CA THR A 35 6.88 -2.42 10.16
C THR A 35 6.25 -3.79 10.42
N PRO A 36 7.03 -4.90 10.40
CA PRO A 36 6.50 -6.21 10.73
C PRO A 36 6.31 -6.35 12.24
N ALA A 37 5.24 -7.01 12.65
CA ALA A 37 4.99 -7.40 14.04
C ALA A 37 4.69 -8.90 14.13
N ASN A 38 5.28 -9.58 15.10
CA ASN A 38 4.96 -10.97 15.40
C ASN A 38 4.10 -11.02 16.66
N ILE A 39 2.86 -11.48 16.52
CA ILE A 39 1.90 -11.57 17.61
C ILE A 39 1.40 -13.01 17.67
N LYS A 40 1.72 -13.71 18.76
CA LYS A 40 1.33 -15.11 19.00
C LYS A 40 1.71 -16.05 17.82
N GLY A 41 2.90 -15.84 17.24
CA GLY A 41 3.41 -16.65 16.14
C GLY A 41 2.87 -16.27 14.76
N ARG A 42 2.00 -15.26 14.65
CA ARG A 42 1.49 -14.75 13.39
C ARG A 42 2.16 -13.42 13.04
N LYS A 43 2.50 -13.24 11.77
CA LYS A 43 3.16 -12.05 11.26
C LYS A 43 2.13 -11.08 10.69
N TYR A 44 2.25 -9.82 11.07
CA TYR A 44 1.36 -8.75 10.65
C TYR A 44 2.15 -7.56 10.15
N TRP A 45 1.55 -6.81 9.24
CA TRP A 45 2.04 -5.51 8.82
C TRP A 45 1.34 -4.41 9.61
N TYR A 46 2.15 -3.50 10.12
CA TYR A 46 1.72 -2.20 10.63
C TYR A 46 2.33 -1.11 9.77
N PHE A 47 1.66 0.04 9.69
CA PHE A 47 2.17 1.23 9.04
C PHE A 47 2.41 2.32 10.08
N ASP A 48 3.65 2.79 10.13
CA ASP A 48 4.10 3.83 11.04
C ASP A 48 4.28 5.14 10.26
N ILE A 49 3.59 6.20 10.67
CA ILE A 49 3.72 7.55 10.10
C ILE A 49 4.23 8.49 11.20
N PRO A 50 5.26 9.31 10.95
CA PRO A 50 5.70 10.35 11.89
C PRO A 50 4.55 11.30 12.24
N ASP A 51 4.37 11.62 13.52
CA ASP A 51 3.31 12.51 13.97
C ASP A 51 3.70 14.00 14.03
N GLY A 52 4.96 14.32 13.68
CA GLY A 52 5.50 15.68 13.73
C GLY A 52 5.96 16.16 15.12
N HIS A 53 5.72 15.38 16.17
CA HIS A 53 6.08 15.70 17.57
C HIS A 53 7.16 14.78 18.14
N GLY A 54 7.85 14.03 17.27
CA GLY A 54 8.86 13.04 17.65
C GLY A 54 8.30 11.65 17.94
N GLY A 55 6.99 11.45 17.77
CA GLY A 55 6.34 10.15 17.86
C GLY A 55 5.95 9.58 16.49
N THR A 56 5.28 8.42 16.54
CA THR A 56 4.74 7.76 15.35
C THR A 56 3.33 7.28 15.60
N LYS A 57 2.42 7.59 14.69
CA LYS A 57 1.09 6.98 14.65
C LYS A 57 1.19 5.64 13.94
N ARG A 58 0.78 4.57 14.63
CA ARG A 58 0.79 3.19 14.11
C ARG A 58 -0.61 2.75 13.71
N ARG A 59 -0.76 2.18 12.51
CA ARG A 59 -2.00 1.60 11.98
C ARG A 59 -1.80 0.12 11.63
N TYR A 60 -2.76 -0.73 11.97
CA TYR A 60 -2.77 -2.12 11.50
C TYR A 60 -3.14 -2.18 10.01
N VAL A 61 -2.39 -2.96 9.23
CA VAL A 61 -2.58 -3.09 7.78
C VAL A 61 -3.22 -4.43 7.45
N GLY A 62 -2.68 -5.51 8.01
CA GLY A 62 -3.18 -6.86 7.76
C GLY A 62 -2.14 -7.94 8.04
N SER A 63 -2.49 -9.17 7.68
CA SER A 63 -1.59 -10.32 7.79
C SER A 63 -0.42 -10.19 6.82
N ALA A 64 0.78 -10.60 7.25
CA ALA A 64 1.92 -10.72 6.33
C ALA A 64 1.81 -11.93 5.40
N ASP A 65 0.94 -12.88 5.73
CA ASP A 65 0.67 -14.07 4.91
C ASP A 65 -0.40 -13.80 3.84
N ASP A 66 -1.01 -12.61 3.83
CA ASP A 66 -1.89 -12.18 2.73
C ASP A 66 -1.01 -11.77 1.53
N PRO A 67 -1.09 -12.47 0.38
CA PRO A 67 -0.21 -12.23 -0.76
C PRO A 67 -0.41 -10.85 -1.39
N VAL A 68 -1.62 -10.29 -1.33
CA VAL A 68 -1.90 -8.95 -1.88
C VAL A 68 -1.24 -7.89 -1.00
N ILE A 69 -1.35 -8.02 0.33
CA ILE A 69 -0.70 -7.10 1.27
C ILE A 69 0.81 -7.24 1.16
N ALA A 70 1.33 -8.47 1.12
CA ALA A 70 2.76 -8.72 0.99
C ALA A 70 3.35 -8.08 -0.27
N GLN A 71 2.67 -8.22 -1.41
CA GLN A 71 3.08 -7.61 -2.67
C GLN A 71 3.08 -6.08 -2.57
N ARG A 72 1.98 -5.47 -2.11
CA ARG A 72 1.89 -4.01 -2.00
C ARG A 72 2.91 -3.40 -1.02
N VAL A 73 3.27 -4.12 0.05
CA VAL A 73 4.36 -3.72 0.95
C VAL A 73 5.71 -3.78 0.26
N ALA A 74 5.96 -4.81 -0.56
CA ALA A 74 7.19 -4.92 -1.34
C ALA A 74 7.31 -3.79 -2.37
N ASP A 75 6.23 -3.48 -3.08
CA ASP A 75 6.17 -2.41 -4.07
C ASP A 75 6.44 -1.05 -3.44
N HIS A 76 5.78 -0.73 -2.31
CA HIS A 76 6.02 0.52 -1.60
C HIS A 76 7.47 0.67 -1.13
N LYS A 77 8.10 -0.41 -0.64
CA LYS A 77 9.53 -0.38 -0.26
C LYS A 77 10.42 -0.13 -1.47
N ARG A 78 10.13 -0.78 -2.60
CA ARG A 78 10.87 -0.60 -3.86
C ARG A 78 10.79 0.85 -4.34
N ASP A 79 9.59 1.42 -4.40
CA ASP A 79 9.37 2.79 -4.85
C ASP A 79 10.12 3.77 -3.96
N LYS A 80 10.02 3.61 -2.64
CA LYS A 80 10.75 4.44 -1.67
C LYS A 80 12.27 4.35 -1.86
N THR A 81 12.81 3.16 -2.12
CA THR A 81 14.24 3.00 -2.45
C THR A 81 14.61 3.71 -3.75
N ILE A 82 13.79 3.61 -4.79
CA ILE A 82 14.03 4.31 -6.06
C ILE A 82 14.05 5.82 -5.85
N TYR A 83 13.08 6.38 -5.13
CA TYR A 83 13.04 7.81 -4.82
C TYR A 83 14.24 8.26 -3.98
N ALA A 84 14.66 7.46 -2.99
CA ALA A 84 15.84 7.77 -2.18
C ALA A 84 17.14 7.76 -3.01
N LEU A 85 17.27 6.84 -3.97
CA LEU A 85 18.43 6.77 -4.88
C LEU A 85 18.42 7.89 -5.93
N ALA A 86 17.24 8.39 -6.30
CA ALA A 86 17.08 9.47 -7.27
C ALA A 86 17.37 10.88 -6.70
N GLY A 87 17.67 11.00 -5.39
CA GLY A 87 18.11 12.26 -4.79
C GLY A 87 17.06 13.37 -4.73
N ALA A 88 15.77 13.04 -4.82
CA ALA A 88 14.69 14.01 -4.68
C ALA A 88 14.52 14.40 -3.20
N TRP A 89 14.95 15.62 -2.87
CA TRP A 89 14.66 16.34 -1.63
C TRP A 89 13.69 17.48 -1.93
#